data_AF-A0A957AK42-F1
#
_entry.id   AF-A0A957AK42-F1
#
_cell.length_a   1.000
_cell.length_b   1.000
_cell.length_c   1.000
_cell.angle_alpha   90.00
_cell.angle_beta   90.00
_cell.angle_gamma   90.00
#
_symmetry.space_group_name_H-M   'P 1'
#
loop_
_entity.id
_entity.type
_entity.pdbx_description
1 polymer ?
#
loop_
_entity_poly.entity_id
_entity_poly.type
_entity_poly.pdbx_seq_one_letter_code
_entity_poly.pdbx_strand_id
1 'polypeptide(L)' 'SGTVSEVIFVGEMRRYVVALPGGQELVLKAQNRSGVRSYQRGDPINVAWSIDDCRLV' A
#
# COMPACT_ATOMS: atom_id res chain seq x y z
N SER A 1 -6.48 8.86 3.75
CA SER A 1 -5.80 8.03 4.76
C SER A 1 -6.43 6.65 4.78
N GLY A 2 -5.67 5.61 5.10
CA GLY A 2 -6.13 4.24 5.24
C GLY A 2 -5.30 3.49 6.28
N THR A 3 -5.71 2.26 6.60
CA THR A 3 -5.04 1.41 7.60
C THR A 3 -4.56 0.13 6.94
N VAL A 4 -3.31 -0.26 7.18
CA VAL A 4 -2.77 -1.52 6.65
C VAL A 4 -3.49 -2.70 7.30
N SER A 5 -4.26 -3.45 6.53
CA SER A 5 -4.98 -4.65 6.99
C SER A 5 -4.10 -5.90 6.88
N GLU A 6 -3.24 -5.98 5.86
CA GLU A 6 -2.34 -7.12 5.64
C GLU A 6 -0.98 -6.68 5.10
N VAL A 7 0.05 -7.45 5.48
CA VAL A 7 1.43 -7.32 4.96
C VAL A 7 1.86 -8.69 4.45
N ILE A 8 2.20 -8.77 3.17
CA ILE A 8 2.59 -10.02 2.51
C ILE A 8 3.96 -9.83 1.88
N PHE A 9 4.87 -10.76 2.17
CA PHE A 9 6.20 -10.79 1.58
C PHE A 9 6.20 -11.68 0.33
N VAL A 10 6.66 -11.14 -0.80
CA VAL A 10 6.73 -11.84 -2.09
C VAL A 10 8.13 -11.63 -2.67
N GLY A 11 9.06 -12.51 -2.31
CA GLY A 11 10.45 -12.47 -2.78
C GLY A 11 11.10 -11.12 -2.49
N GLU A 12 11.41 -10.34 -3.52
CA GLU A 12 12.04 -9.02 -3.39
C GLU A 12 11.06 -7.86 -3.14
N MET A 13 9.77 -8.13 -2.97
CA MET A 13 8.73 -7.11 -2.79
C MET A 13 7.86 -7.37 -1.57
N ARG A 14 7.27 -6.32 -1.00
CA ARG A 14 6.14 -6.41 -0.07
C ARG A 14 4.87 -5.91 -0.73
N ARG A 15 3.78 -6.63 -0.48
CA ARG A 15 2.43 -6.23 -0.83
C ARG A 15 1.71 -5.83 0.44
N TYR A 16 1.06 -4.67 0.41
CA TYR A 16 0.20 -4.20 1.49
C TYR A 16 -1.24 -4.20 1.01
N VAL A 17 -2.14 -4.69 1.86
CA VAL A 17 -3.58 -4.44 1.70
C VAL A 17 -3.95 -3.32 2.66
N VAL A 18 -4.64 -2.31 2.14
CA VAL A 18 -4.96 -1.09 2.89
C VAL A 18 -6.47 -0.90 2.86
N ALA A 19 -7.09 -0.96 4.03
CA ALA A 19 -8.50 -0.66 4.19
C ALA A 19 -8.71 0.86 4.20
N LEU A 20 -9.65 1.33 3.38
CA LEU A 20 -10.09 2.72 3.35
C LEU A 20 -11.37 2.91 4.18
N PRO A 21 -11.66 4.13 4.66
CA PRO A 21 -12.85 4.40 5.47
C PRO A 21 -14.19 4.04 4.79
N GLY A 22 -14.25 4.02 3.46
CA GLY A 22 -15.45 3.66 2.70
C GLY A 22 -15.64 2.15 2.47
N GLY A 23 -14.83 1.30 3.13
CA GLY A 23 -14.89 -0.16 2.97
C GLY A 23 -14.18 -0.70 1.73
N GLN A 24 -13.60 0.17 0.90
CA GLN A 24 -12.74 -0.26 -0.20
C GLN A 24 -11.38 -0.73 0.31
N GLU A 25 -10.74 -1.59 -0.48
CA GLU A 25 -9.37 -2.03 -0.24
C GLU A 25 -8.47 -1.60 -1.39
N LEU A 26 -7.27 -1.14 -1.05
CA LEU A 26 -6.20 -0.88 -2.00
C LEU A 26 -5.07 -1.89 -1.82
N VAL A 27 -4.57 -2.41 -2.94
CA VAL A 27 -3.39 -3.27 -2.97
C VAL A 27 -2.20 -2.44 -3.40
N LEU A 28 -1.24 -2.24 -2.48
CA LEU A 28 -0.02 -1.51 -2.74
C LEU A 28 1.16 -2.46 -2.88
N LYS A 29 2.10 -2.09 -3.75
CA LYS A 29 3.30 -2.87 -4.05
C LYS A 29 4.55 -2.01 -3.78
N ALA A 30 5.42 -2.49 -2.90
CA ALA A 30 6.67 -1.79 -2.55
C ALA A 30 7.87 -2.73 -2.66
N GLN A 31 8.87 -2.32 -3.44
CA GLN A 31 10.14 -3.05 -3.57
C GLN A 31 10.93 -3.02 -2.26
N ASN A 32 11.52 -4.15 -1.87
CA ASN A 32 12.35 -4.24 -0.67
C ASN A 32 13.73 -3.63 -0.93
N ARG A 33 13.78 -2.30 -0.97
CA ARG A 33 15.02 -1.53 -1.11
C ARG A 33 15.41 -0.90 0.23
N SER A 34 16.71 -0.75 0.43
CA SER A 34 17.24 0.03 1.55
C SER A 34 16.68 1.46 1.50
N GLY A 35 16.27 2.00 2.65
CA GLY A 35 15.69 3.33 2.78
C GLY A 35 14.19 3.44 2.51
N VAL A 36 13.53 2.38 2.02
CA VAL A 36 12.07 2.36 1.88
C VAL A 36 11.45 2.00 3.23
N ARG A 37 10.58 2.88 3.74
CA ARG A 37 9.83 2.65 4.98
C ARG A 37 8.99 1.37 4.86
N SER A 38 9.14 0.48 5.83
CA SER A 38 8.24 -0.67 6.00
C SER A 38 7.04 -0.28 6.85
N TYR A 39 5.88 -0.86 6.54
CA TYR A 39 4.66 -0.72 7.34
C TYR A 39 4.26 -2.07 7.93
N GLN A 40 3.56 -2.02 9.06
CA GLN A 40 3.00 -3.17 9.76
C GLN A 40 1.48 -3.15 9.70
N ARG A 41 0.86 -4.30 9.97
CA ARG A 41 -0.60 -4.37 10.13
C ARG A 41 -1.05 -3.43 11.25
N GLY A 42 -2.08 -2.65 10.98
CA GLY A 42 -2.61 -1.64 11.90
C GLY A 42 -1.99 -0.25 11.71
N ASP A 43 -0.92 -0.10 10.92
CA ASP A 43 -0.31 1.20 10.69
C ASP A 43 -1.26 2.13 9.91
N PRO A 44 -1.47 3.37 10.37
CA PRO A 44 -2.14 4.39 9.59
C PRO A 44 -1.19 4.90 8.49
N ILE A 45 -1.68 4.97 7.26
CA ILE A 45 -0.90 5.47 6.12
C ILE A 45 -1.69 6.47 5.26
N ASN A 46 -0.94 7.35 4.60
CA ASN A 46 -1.47 8.18 3.52
C ASN A 46 -1.02 7.57 2.19
N VAL A 47 -1.98 7.33 1.31
CA VAL A 47 -1.73 6.83 -0.04
C VAL A 47 -1.86 8.02 -0.98
N ALA A 48 -0.87 8.20 -1.84
CA ALA A 48 -0.85 9.20 -2.90
C ALA A 48 -0.29 8.58 -4.18
N TRP A 49 -0.73 9.07 -5.32
CA TRP A 49 -0.26 8.66 -6.65
C TRP A 49 -0.30 9.88 -7.57
N SER A 50 0.46 9.84 -8.67
CA SER A 50 0.32 10.87 -9.70
C SER A 50 -1.00 10.67 -10.44
N ILE A 51 -1.63 11.77 -10.85
CA ILE A 51 -2.77 11.69 -11.76
C ILE A 51 -2.38 11.03 -13.09
N ASP A 52 -1.12 11.14 -13.49
CA ASP A 52 -0.58 10.51 -14.71
C ASP A 52 -0.54 8.97 -14.62
N ASP A 53 -0.56 8.41 -13.42
CA ASP A 53 -0.62 6.96 -13.19
C ASP A 53 -2.06 6.42 -13.30
N CYS A 54 -3.06 7.30 -13.37
CA CYS A 54 -4.47 6.93 -13.47
C CYS A 54 -4.88 6.72 -14.93
N ARG A 55 -5.61 5.63 -15.18
CA ARG A 55 -6.26 5.39 -16.48
C ARG A 55 -7.75 5.24 -16.26
N LEU A 56 -8.54 5.94 -17.06
CA LEU A 56 -9.95 5.67 -17.21
C LEU A 56 -10.08 4.57 -18.28
N VAL A 57 -10.61 3.42 -17.89
CA VAL A 57 -10.84 2.25 -18.75
C VAL A 57 -12.32 1.90 -18.78
#